data_AF-A0A0N0BP47-F1
#
_entry.id   AF-A0A0N0BP47-F1
#
_cell.length_a   1.000
_cell.length_b   1.000
_cell.length_c   1.000
_cell.angle_alpha   90.00
_cell.angle_beta   90.00
_cell.angle_gamma   90.00
#
_symmetry.space_group_name_H-M   'P 1'
#
loop_
_entity.id
_entity.type
_entity.pdbx_description
1 polymer ?
#
loop_
_entity_poly.entity_id
_entity_poly.type
_entity_poly.pdbx_seq_one_letter_code
_entity_poly.pdbx_strand_id
1 'polypeptide(L)'
;MTSVDDGFEDDLLDAVTERNESGAQRSVSIWDGDIAALLDALEENPDRAEQLVERASDEFDISIDDDVDRSEIVRVLIISGLAAVDPEVKDSWRDAIGKHASQI
;
A
#
# COMPACT_ATOMS: atom_id res chain seq x y z
N MET A 1 16.44 12.90 -22.83
CA MET A 1 14.98 13.03 -22.93
C MET A 1 14.46 12.19 -21.79
N THR A 2 14.46 12.77 -20.59
CA THR A 2 13.99 12.12 -19.37
C THR A 2 12.49 11.96 -19.55
N SER A 3 11.99 10.72 -19.55
CA SER A 3 10.55 10.48 -19.66
C SER A 3 9.85 11.16 -18.47
N VAL A 4 8.59 11.51 -18.61
CA VAL A 4 7.78 11.99 -17.46
C VAL A 4 7.79 10.93 -16.34
N ASP A 5 7.91 9.65 -16.70
CA ASP A 5 8.05 8.51 -15.78
C ASP A 5 9.34 8.52 -14.95
N ASP A 6 10.49 8.83 -15.56
CA ASP A 6 11.78 8.83 -14.83
C ASP A 6 11.76 9.85 -13.67
N GLY A 7 11.10 10.99 -13.87
CA GLY A 7 10.98 12.02 -12.84
C GLY A 7 10.06 11.59 -11.68
N PHE A 8 8.98 10.88 -11.98
CA PHE A 8 8.05 10.39 -10.95
C PHE A 8 8.65 9.25 -10.11
N GLU A 9 9.44 8.37 -10.73
CA GLU A 9 10.15 7.31 -10.01
C GLU A 9 11.19 7.85 -9.03
N ASP A 10 11.93 8.88 -9.43
CA ASP A 10 12.88 9.58 -8.55
C ASP A 10 12.14 10.28 -7.39
N ASP A 11 11.03 10.97 -7.67
CA ASP A 11 10.19 11.60 -6.64
C ASP A 11 9.64 10.57 -5.63
N LEU A 12 9.24 9.37 -6.10
CA LEU A 12 8.80 8.27 -5.25
C LEU A 12 9.94 7.73 -4.37
N LEU A 13 11.13 7.54 -4.93
CA LEU A 13 12.30 7.09 -4.18
C LEU A 13 12.68 8.09 -3.08
N ASP A 14 12.67 9.38 -3.40
CA ASP A 14 12.93 10.45 -2.43
C ASP A 14 11.89 10.44 -1.31
N ALA A 15 10.60 10.31 -1.66
CA ALA A 15 9.52 10.26 -0.67
C ALA A 15 9.60 9.03 0.24
N VAL A 16 9.95 7.85 -0.30
CA VAL A 16 10.17 6.62 0.48
C VAL A 16 11.37 6.79 1.40
N THR A 17 12.47 7.37 0.92
CA THR A 17 13.70 7.59 1.71
C THR A 17 13.44 8.55 2.85
N GLU A 18 12.85 9.72 2.59
CA GLU A 18 12.52 10.71 3.63
C GLU A 18 11.61 10.10 4.71
N ARG A 19 10.63 9.27 4.31
CA ARG A 19 9.73 8.61 5.26
C ARG A 19 10.43 7.61 6.16
N ASN A 20 11.35 6.81 5.63
CA ASN A 20 12.11 5.84 6.42
C ASN A 20 13.14 6.52 7.33
N GLU A 21 13.83 7.55 6.84
CA GLU A 21 14.86 8.26 7.61
C GLU A 21 14.30 9.15 8.71
N SER A 22 13.16 9.82 8.46
CA SER A 22 12.54 10.71 9.46
C SER A 22 11.92 9.96 10.64
N GLY A 23 11.64 8.65 10.48
CA GLY A 23 10.91 7.84 11.46
C GLY A 23 9.49 8.35 11.75
N ALA A 24 9.01 9.33 10.98
CA ALA A 24 7.74 10.00 11.22
C ALA A 24 6.60 9.21 10.57
N GLN A 25 5.91 8.41 11.37
CA GLN A 25 4.65 7.78 10.97
C GLN A 25 3.60 8.87 10.71
N ARG A 26 3.00 8.85 9.52
CA ARG A 26 1.85 9.69 9.19
C ARG A 26 0.59 8.83 9.21
N SER A 27 -0.37 9.19 10.06
CA SER A 27 -1.66 8.50 10.09
C SER A 27 -2.53 8.92 8.91
N VAL A 28 -3.27 7.95 8.37
CA VAL A 28 -4.37 8.19 7.44
C VAL A 28 -5.66 8.15 8.25
N SER A 29 -6.46 9.22 8.19
CA SER A 29 -7.77 9.29 8.87
C SER A 29 -8.89 9.20 7.84
N ILE A 30 -9.81 8.25 8.05
CA ILE A 30 -10.99 8.05 7.22
C ILE A 30 -12.17 8.72 7.92
N TRP A 31 -12.75 9.72 7.26
CA TRP A 31 -13.90 10.49 7.77
C TRP A 31 -15.23 10.06 7.14
N ASP A 32 -15.17 9.15 6.16
CA ASP A 32 -16.35 8.60 5.52
C ASP A 32 -16.98 7.54 6.43
N GLY A 33 -18.24 7.76 6.80
CA GLY A 33 -18.94 6.91 7.76
C GLY A 33 -19.21 5.50 7.24
N ASP A 34 -19.42 5.35 5.93
CA ASP A 34 -19.75 4.06 5.34
C ASP A 34 -18.48 3.19 5.19
N ILE A 35 -17.35 3.80 4.80
CA ILE A 35 -16.05 3.12 4.79
C ILE A 35 -15.61 2.78 6.21
N ALA A 36 -15.82 3.67 7.18
CA ALA A 36 -15.52 3.38 8.58
C ALA A 36 -16.32 2.17 9.08
N ALA A 37 -17.62 2.13 8.80
CA ALA A 37 -18.48 1.00 9.17
C ALA A 37 -18.05 -0.32 8.49
N LEU A 38 -17.60 -0.27 7.22
CA LEU A 38 -17.05 -1.44 6.54
C LEU A 38 -15.78 -1.95 7.23
N LEU A 39 -14.86 -1.06 7.60
CA LEU A 39 -13.63 -1.44 8.29
C LEU A 39 -13.92 -2.03 9.67
N ASP A 40 -14.82 -1.42 10.43
CA ASP A 40 -15.25 -1.94 11.73
C ASP A 40 -15.85 -3.35 11.57
N ALA A 41 -16.71 -3.56 10.55
CA ALA A 41 -17.28 -4.87 10.28
C ALA A 41 -16.25 -5.93 9.87
N LEU A 42 -15.19 -5.55 9.14
CA LEU A 42 -14.10 -6.45 8.76
C LEU A 42 -13.26 -6.85 9.98
N GLU A 43 -12.96 -5.92 10.88
CA GLU A 43 -12.26 -6.23 12.14
C GLU A 43 -13.04 -7.14 13.07
N GLU A 44 -14.36 -6.95 13.15
CA GLU A 44 -15.23 -7.83 13.95
C GLU A 44 -15.36 -9.25 13.35
N ASN A 45 -14.90 -9.46 12.11
CA ASN A 45 -14.99 -10.72 11.37
C ASN A 45 -13.61 -11.10 10.77
N PRO A 46 -12.63 -11.54 11.59
CA PRO A 46 -11.24 -11.77 11.15
C PRO A 46 -11.13 -12.77 10.01
N ASP A 47 -11.89 -13.88 10.03
CA ASP A 47 -11.91 -14.86 8.94
C ASP A 47 -12.29 -14.22 7.59
N ARG A 48 -13.13 -13.17 7.61
CA ARG A 48 -13.56 -12.46 6.40
C ARG A 48 -12.50 -11.46 5.94
N ALA A 49 -11.82 -10.82 6.87
CA ALA A 49 -10.69 -9.92 6.59
C ALA A 49 -9.50 -10.69 6.00
N GLU A 50 -9.13 -11.83 6.60
CA GLU A 50 -8.08 -12.72 6.08
C GLU A 50 -8.40 -13.15 4.65
N GLN A 51 -9.60 -13.69 4.40
CA GLN A 51 -10.02 -14.06 3.05
C GLN A 51 -10.05 -12.89 2.05
N LEU A 52 -10.25 -11.66 2.51
CA LEU A 52 -10.21 -10.48 1.63
C LEU A 52 -8.75 -10.19 1.25
N VAL A 53 -7.87 -10.16 2.24
CA VAL A 53 -6.44 -9.91 2.08
C VAL A 53 -5.77 -10.99 1.23
N GLU A 54 -6.03 -12.27 1.50
CA GLU A 54 -5.51 -13.41 0.71
C GLU A 54 -5.93 -13.29 -0.76
N ARG A 55 -7.21 -13.02 -1.06
CA ARG A 55 -7.68 -12.88 -2.45
C ARG A 55 -7.03 -11.71 -3.17
N ALA A 56 -6.86 -10.58 -2.47
CA ALA A 56 -6.22 -9.40 -3.04
C ALA A 56 -4.72 -9.63 -3.28
N SER A 57 -4.06 -10.33 -2.35
CA SER A 57 -2.66 -10.77 -2.47
C SER A 57 -2.46 -11.66 -3.69
N ASP A 58 -3.30 -12.67 -3.88
CA ASP A 58 -3.24 -13.59 -5.01
C ASP A 58 -3.51 -12.89 -6.36
N GLU A 59 -4.55 -12.05 -6.43
CA GLU A 59 -4.93 -11.38 -7.68
C GLU A 59 -3.89 -10.35 -8.14
N PHE A 60 -3.32 -9.61 -7.19
CA PHE A 60 -2.45 -8.47 -7.49
C PHE A 60 -0.98 -8.69 -7.13
N ASP A 61 -0.54 -9.90 -6.77
CA ASP A 61 0.85 -10.19 -6.37
C ASP A 61 1.37 -9.21 -5.30
N ILE A 62 0.64 -9.12 -4.18
CA ILE A 62 0.94 -8.23 -3.05
C ILE A 62 1.47 -9.06 -1.89
N SER A 63 2.65 -8.73 -1.38
CA SER A 63 3.15 -9.30 -0.13
C SER A 63 2.31 -8.82 1.05
N ILE A 64 1.81 -9.77 1.83
CA ILE A 64 1.01 -9.53 3.04
C ILE A 64 1.81 -9.90 4.28
N ASP A 65 1.51 -9.24 5.38
CA ASP A 65 2.05 -9.58 6.70
C ASP A 65 1.27 -10.76 7.34
N ASP A 66 1.88 -11.46 8.30
CA ASP A 66 1.27 -12.63 8.96
C ASP A 66 0.03 -12.29 9.82
N ASP A 67 -0.11 -11.02 10.24
CA ASP A 67 -1.23 -10.55 11.09
C ASP A 67 -2.08 -9.55 10.30
N VAL A 68 -3.35 -9.91 10.06
CA VAL A 68 -4.30 -9.08 9.30
C VAL A 68 -4.97 -8.09 10.26
N ASP A 69 -4.31 -6.96 10.49
CA ASP A 69 -4.86 -5.83 11.25
C ASP A 69 -5.53 -4.79 10.34
N ARG A 70 -6.18 -3.77 10.94
CA ARG A 70 -6.81 -2.66 10.19
C ARG A 70 -5.85 -2.02 9.19
N SER A 71 -4.61 -1.84 9.60
CA SER A 71 -3.59 -1.18 8.77
C SER A 71 -3.31 -2.00 7.53
N GLU A 72 -3.18 -3.32 7.70
CA GLU A 72 -2.95 -4.24 6.59
C GLU A 72 -4.16 -4.34 5.65
N ILE A 73 -5.38 -4.40 6.19
CA ILE A 73 -6.62 -4.36 5.37
C ILE A 73 -6.63 -3.10 4.50
N VAL A 74 -6.37 -1.93 5.09
CA VAL A 74 -6.39 -0.65 4.37
C VAL A 74 -5.27 -0.58 3.34
N ARG A 75 -4.05 -1.01 3.70
CA ARG A 75 -2.90 -1.06 2.79
C ARG A 75 -3.21 -1.91 1.57
N VAL A 76 -3.70 -3.14 1.77
CA VAL A 76 -4.01 -4.08 0.68
C VAL A 76 -5.10 -3.53 -0.22
N LEU A 77 -6.16 -2.92 0.34
CA LEU A 77 -7.21 -2.28 -0.46
C LEU A 77 -6.68 -1.12 -1.32
N ILE A 78 -5.80 -0.27 -0.77
CA ILE A 78 -5.19 0.83 -1.52
C ILE A 78 -4.31 0.30 -2.65
N ILE A 79 -3.42 -0.65 -2.36
CA ILE A 79 -2.50 -1.22 -3.37
C ILE A 79 -3.30 -1.95 -4.45
N SER A 80 -4.34 -2.70 -4.08
CA SER A 80 -5.22 -3.38 -5.04
C SER A 80 -5.96 -2.41 -5.94
N GLY A 81 -6.48 -1.31 -5.36
CA GLY A 81 -7.12 -0.24 -6.13
C GLY A 81 -6.15 0.43 -7.11
N LEU A 82 -4.91 0.68 -6.67
CA LEU A 82 -3.85 1.20 -7.53
C LEU A 82 -3.51 0.22 -8.65
N ALA A 83 -3.28 -1.05 -8.32
CA ALA A 83 -2.98 -2.11 -9.29
C ALA A 83 -4.07 -2.26 -10.37
N ALA A 84 -5.33 -2.09 -9.98
CA ALA A 84 -6.47 -2.18 -10.90
C ALA A 84 -6.63 -0.95 -11.80
N VAL A 85 -6.23 0.24 -11.34
CA VAL A 85 -6.40 1.50 -12.08
C VAL A 85 -5.18 1.84 -12.93
N ASP A 86 -3.98 1.66 -12.37
CA ASP A 86 -2.70 2.03 -12.96
C ASP A 86 -1.57 1.10 -12.46
N PRO A 87 -1.33 -0.01 -13.18
CA PRO A 87 -0.27 -0.95 -12.84
C PRO A 87 1.14 -0.34 -12.88
N GLU A 88 1.37 0.66 -13.74
CA GLU A 88 2.70 1.27 -13.90
C GLU A 88 3.08 2.04 -12.62
N VAL A 89 2.13 2.78 -12.02
CA VAL A 89 2.37 3.46 -10.74
C VAL A 89 2.64 2.47 -9.61
N LYS A 90 1.98 1.31 -9.59
CA LYS A 90 2.25 0.25 -8.61
C LYS A 90 3.68 -0.29 -8.77
N ASP A 91 4.11 -0.55 -10.00
CA ASP A 91 5.45 -1.08 -10.29
C ASP A 91 6.54 -0.06 -9.92
N SER A 92 6.38 1.22 -10.29
CA SER A 92 7.29 2.29 -9.89
C SER A 92 7.38 2.46 -8.38
N TRP A 93 6.26 2.33 -7.65
CA TRP A 93 6.26 2.33 -6.18
C TRP A 93 7.03 1.14 -5.60
N ARG A 94 6.82 -0.07 -6.15
CA ARG A 94 7.55 -1.28 -5.73
C ARG A 94 9.05 -1.14 -5.96
N ASP A 95 9.43 -0.60 -7.11
CA ASP A 95 10.83 -0.38 -7.49
C ASP A 95 11.49 0.69 -6.61
N ALA A 96 10.78 1.77 -6.25
CA ALA A 96 11.26 2.76 -5.30
C ALA A 96 11.56 2.14 -3.92
N ILE A 97 10.68 1.28 -3.40
CA ILE A 97 10.92 0.53 -2.15
C ILE A 97 12.15 -0.37 -2.28
N GLY A 98 12.25 -1.15 -3.37
CA GLY A 98 13.37 -2.05 -3.61
C GLY A 98 14.73 -1.32 -3.75
N LYS A 99 14.73 -0.18 -4.45
CA LYS A 99 15.89 0.71 -4.58
C LYS A 99 16.32 1.25 -3.22
N HIS A 100 15.39 1.70 -2.38
CA HIS A 100 15.70 2.16 -1.03
C HIS A 100 16.28 1.03 -0.16
N ALA A 101 15.67 -0.16 -0.16
CA ALA A 101 16.16 -1.30 0.60
C ALA A 101 17.58 -1.74 0.20
N SER A 102 17.97 -1.53 -1.06
CA SER A 102 19.32 -1.83 -1.56
C SER A 102 20.36 -0.75 -1.24
N GLN A 103 19.94 0.42 -0.72
CA GLN A 103 20.81 1.53 -0.33
C GLN A 103 21.22 1.50 1.15
N ILE A 104 20.59 0.63 1.95
CA ILE A 104 20.83 0.44 3.40
C ILE A 104 21.80 -0.72 3.61
#